data_AF-A0A4R5FUF9-F1
#
_entry.id   AF-A0A4R5FUF9-F1
#
_cell.length_a   1.000
_cell.length_b   1.000
_cell.length_c   1.000
_cell.angle_alpha   90.00
_cell.angle_beta   90.00
_cell.angle_gamma   90.00
#
_symmetry.space_group_name_H-M   'P 1'
#
loop_
_entity.id
_entity.type
_entity.pdbx_description
1 polymer ?
#
loop_
_entity_poly.entity_id
_entity_poly.type
_entity_poly.pdbx_seq_one_letter_code
_entity_poly.pdbx_strand_id
1 'polypeptide(L)'
;MVPGRRSLYYAWVARLRRGPSARAGRDAGLTAKIQRRHQASDEIYGAPRIHADLREIDGERVARLMRAAGLAGVSRRKGCRTTIPDPRAASASDLVKRRFTADEPNQVWTADIIYMPTWQGFVYLAVVLDVFSRRGDGNPPAARRPG
;
A
#
# COMPACT_ATOMS: atom_id res chain seq x y z
N MET A 1 -32.38 -34.83 -24.62
CA MET A 1 -33.48 -34.03 -24.05
C MET A 1 -33.10 -33.63 -22.62
N VAL A 2 -32.63 -32.39 -22.40
CA VAL A 2 -32.17 -31.91 -21.08
C VAL A 2 -33.32 -31.10 -20.44
N PRO A 3 -33.88 -31.50 -19.28
CA PRO A 3 -34.94 -30.73 -18.63
C PRO A 3 -34.37 -29.39 -18.14
N GLY A 4 -34.89 -28.30 -18.68
CA GLY A 4 -34.40 -26.95 -18.42
C GLY A 4 -34.87 -26.37 -17.08
N ARG A 5 -33.91 -25.98 -16.24
CA ARG A 5 -33.58 -24.60 -15.83
C ARG A 5 -34.72 -23.57 -15.63
N ARG A 6 -35.96 -23.97 -15.36
CA ARG A 6 -37.07 -23.03 -15.09
C ARG A 6 -36.93 -22.32 -13.73
N SER A 7 -36.44 -23.02 -12.70
CA SER A 7 -36.23 -22.43 -11.37
C SER A 7 -35.18 -21.33 -11.35
N LEU A 8 -34.12 -21.46 -12.15
CA LEU A 8 -33.07 -20.45 -12.27
C LEU A 8 -33.55 -19.19 -13.00
N TYR A 9 -34.36 -19.35 -14.05
CA TYR A 9 -34.98 -18.22 -14.75
C TYR A 9 -35.89 -17.41 -13.81
N TYR A 10 -36.79 -18.07 -13.08
CA TYR A 10 -37.67 -17.36 -12.15
C TYR A 10 -36.94 -16.83 -10.91
N ALA A 11 -35.89 -17.49 -10.42
CA ALA A 11 -35.03 -16.96 -9.36
C ALA A 11 -34.25 -15.71 -9.81
N TRP A 12 -33.78 -15.70 -11.07
CA TRP A 12 -33.13 -14.55 -11.69
C TRP A 12 -34.11 -13.38 -11.90
N VAL A 13 -35.30 -13.64 -12.45
CA VAL A 13 -36.37 -12.64 -12.58
C VAL A 13 -36.82 -12.11 -11.22
N ALA A 14 -36.95 -12.98 -10.20
CA ALA A 14 -37.28 -12.57 -8.84
C ALA A 14 -36.16 -11.72 -8.21
N ARG A 15 -34.88 -12.03 -8.48
CA ARG A 15 -33.74 -11.21 -8.04
C ARG A 15 -33.73 -9.83 -8.69
N LEU A 16 -34.12 -9.72 -9.96
CA LEU A 16 -34.27 -8.44 -10.66
C LEU A 16 -35.45 -7.61 -10.15
N ARG A 17 -36.53 -8.27 -9.71
CA ARG A 17 -37.73 -7.61 -9.16
C ARG A 17 -37.63 -7.26 -7.68
N ARG A 18 -36.79 -7.96 -6.92
CA ARG A 18 -36.46 -7.59 -5.54
C ARG A 18 -35.61 -6.32 -5.61
N GLY A 19 -36.18 -5.21 -5.14
CA GLY A 19 -35.48 -3.92 -5.02
C GLY A 19 -34.14 -4.03 -4.27
N PRO A 20 -33.39 -2.92 -4.14
CA PRO A 20 -32.03 -2.95 -3.61
C PRO A 20 -31.95 -3.71 -2.27
N SER A 21 -31.06 -4.70 -2.21
CA SER A 21 -30.84 -5.48 -0.99
C SER A 21 -30.52 -4.57 0.20
N ALA A 22 -30.77 -5.02 1.44
CA ALA A 22 -30.42 -4.25 2.63
C ALA A 22 -28.92 -3.83 2.65
N ARG A 23 -28.04 -4.63 2.05
CA ARG A 23 -26.63 -4.28 1.85
C ARG A 23 -26.46 -3.12 0.84
N ALA A 24 -27.18 -3.15 -0.27
CA ALA A 24 -27.15 -2.06 -1.26
C ALA A 24 -27.68 -0.74 -0.69
N GLY A 25 -28.74 -0.79 0.13
CA GLY A 25 -29.24 0.39 0.86
C GLY A 25 -28.20 0.96 1.83
N ARG A 26 -27.54 0.11 2.63
CA ARG A 26 -26.45 0.55 3.52
C ARG A 26 -25.26 1.12 2.76
N ASP A 27 -24.88 0.49 1.65
CA ASP A 27 -23.79 0.98 0.80
C ASP A 27 -24.14 2.33 0.17
N ALA A 28 -25.37 2.54 -0.30
CA ALA A 28 -25.82 3.82 -0.82
C ALA A 28 -25.74 4.95 0.24
N GLY A 29 -26.20 4.68 1.46
CA GLY A 29 -26.11 5.63 2.57
C GLY A 29 -24.66 5.97 2.94
N LEU A 30 -23.78 4.97 2.92
CA LEU A 30 -22.35 5.17 3.16
C LEU A 30 -21.67 5.94 2.03
N THR A 31 -21.99 5.64 0.77
CA THR A 31 -21.50 6.38 -0.41
C THR A 31 -21.88 7.86 -0.33
N ALA A 32 -23.11 8.19 0.08
CA ALA A 32 -23.52 9.58 0.28
C ALA A 32 -22.71 10.27 1.39
N LYS A 33 -22.40 9.56 2.49
CA LYS A 33 -21.53 10.08 3.56
C LYS A 33 -20.10 10.33 3.06
N ILE A 34 -19.57 9.42 2.26
CA ILE A 34 -18.25 9.53 1.61
C ILE A 34 -18.21 10.74 0.67
N GLN A 35 -19.23 10.92 -0.19
CA GLN A 35 -19.33 12.06 -1.11
C GLN A 35 -19.31 13.40 -0.37
N ARG A 36 -20.09 13.53 0.71
CA ARG A 36 -20.09 14.76 1.53
C ARG A 36 -18.72 15.07 2.13
N ARG A 37 -18.03 14.06 2.66
CA ARG A 37 -16.67 14.25 3.23
C ARG A 37 -15.65 14.61 2.16
N HIS A 38 -15.76 13.99 0.98
CA HIS A 38 -14.90 14.28 -0.16
C HIS A 38 -15.10 15.72 -0.67
N GLN A 39 -16.36 16.15 -0.86
CA GLN A 39 -16.71 17.52 -1.24
C GLN A 39 -16.28 18.55 -0.19
N ALA A 40 -16.47 18.26 1.11
CA ALA A 40 -16.02 19.13 2.19
C ALA A 40 -14.48 19.27 2.28
N SER A 41 -13.75 18.42 1.57
CA SER A 41 -12.28 18.48 1.46
C SER A 41 -11.80 19.12 0.15
N ASP A 42 -12.68 19.79 -0.59
CA ASP A 42 -12.42 20.30 -1.95
C ASP A 42 -11.91 19.19 -2.89
N GLU A 43 -12.48 17.99 -2.74
CA GLU A 43 -12.12 16.79 -3.51
C GLU A 43 -10.66 16.33 -3.33
N ILE A 44 -9.95 16.84 -2.31
CA ILE A 44 -8.56 16.49 -2.03
C ILE A 44 -8.47 15.10 -1.41
N TYR A 45 -9.41 14.70 -0.57
CA TYR A 45 -9.28 13.48 0.24
C TYR A 45 -9.57 12.22 -0.58
N GLY A 46 -8.58 11.31 -0.62
CA GLY A 46 -8.73 9.95 -1.13
C GLY A 46 -9.17 8.97 -0.04
N ALA A 47 -9.33 7.70 -0.42
CA ALA A 47 -9.82 6.64 0.47
C ALA A 47 -9.11 6.56 1.84
N PRO A 48 -7.78 6.71 1.97
CA PRO A 48 -7.12 6.65 3.28
C PRO A 48 -7.58 7.77 4.23
N ARG A 49 -7.74 9.00 3.73
CA ARG A 49 -8.16 10.15 4.54
C ARG A 49 -9.65 10.09 4.88
N ILE A 50 -10.47 9.70 3.90
CA ILE A 50 -11.90 9.47 4.13
C ILE A 50 -12.14 8.33 5.12
N HIS A 51 -11.35 7.24 5.06
CA HIS A 51 -11.40 6.17 6.05
C HIS A 51 -11.00 6.66 7.44
N ALA A 52 -9.95 7.48 7.55
CA ALA A 52 -9.55 8.09 8.81
C ALA A 52 -10.66 8.98 9.43
N ASP A 53 -11.49 9.63 8.60
CA ASP A 53 -12.68 10.39 9.05
C ASP A 53 -13.87 9.48 9.41
N LEU A 54 -13.86 8.22 8.96
CA LEU A 54 -14.92 7.23 9.10
C LEU A 54 -14.46 5.99 9.86
N ARG A 55 -13.57 6.14 10.86
CA ARG A 55 -12.78 5.09 11.56
C ARG A 55 -13.49 3.75 11.86
N GLU A 56 -14.80 3.74 11.98
CA GLU A 56 -15.64 2.55 12.22
C GLU A 56 -15.91 1.70 10.96
N ILE A 57 -15.55 2.20 9.78
CA ILE A 57 -15.81 1.55 8.49
C ILE A 57 -14.51 1.01 7.94
N ASP A 58 -14.51 -0.27 7.57
CA ASP A 58 -13.39 -0.91 6.88
C ASP A 58 -12.85 -0.10 5.68
N GLY A 59 -11.53 0.05 5.61
CA GLY A 59 -10.84 0.87 4.62
C GLY A 59 -11.01 0.34 3.19
N GLU A 60 -11.04 -0.98 3.00
CA GLU A 60 -11.29 -1.58 1.69
C GLU A 60 -12.71 -1.28 1.21
N ARG A 61 -13.68 -1.33 2.12
CA ARG A 61 -15.07 -0.94 1.82
C ARG A 61 -15.16 0.53 1.39
N VAL A 62 -14.49 1.45 2.08
CA VAL A 62 -14.44 2.87 1.69
C VAL A 62 -13.83 3.01 0.29
N ALA A 63 -12.67 2.38 0.05
CA ALA A 63 -11.99 2.43 -1.24
C ALA A 63 -12.85 1.86 -2.37
N ARG A 64 -13.54 0.75 -2.13
CA ARG A 64 -14.48 0.12 -3.08
C ARG A 64 -15.63 1.06 -3.43
N LEU A 65 -16.25 1.69 -2.43
CA LEU A 65 -17.39 2.60 -2.66
C LEU A 65 -16.97 3.90 -3.35
N MET A 66 -15.81 4.47 -2.99
CA MET A 66 -15.24 5.61 -3.71
C MET A 66 -15.00 5.28 -5.18
N ARG A 67 -14.38 4.12 -5.47
CA ARG A 67 -14.16 3.66 -6.84
C ARG A 67 -15.46 3.48 -7.61
N ALA A 68 -16.47 2.85 -6.99
CA ALA A 68 -17.78 2.65 -7.61
C ALA A 68 -18.52 3.98 -7.88
N ALA A 69 -18.25 5.01 -7.08
CA ALA A 69 -18.82 6.34 -7.23
C ALA A 69 -17.95 7.30 -8.08
N GLY A 70 -16.83 6.83 -8.64
CA GLY A 70 -15.92 7.66 -9.45
C GLY A 70 -15.13 8.71 -8.65
N LEU A 71 -15.03 8.56 -7.33
CA LEU A 71 -14.33 9.52 -6.46
C LEU A 71 -12.87 9.13 -6.30
N ALA A 72 -11.97 10.11 -6.43
CA ALA A 72 -10.55 9.93 -6.22
C ALA A 72 -9.97 11.17 -5.53
N GLY A 73 -9.06 10.97 -4.59
CA GLY A 73 -8.35 12.08 -3.95
C GLY A 73 -7.19 12.57 -4.80
N VAL A 74 -6.76 13.81 -4.54
CA VAL A 74 -5.57 14.40 -5.14
C VAL A 74 -4.31 13.81 -4.52
N SER A 75 -3.42 13.26 -5.35
CA SER A 75 -2.09 12.83 -4.95
C SER A 75 -1.02 13.60 -5.72
N ARG A 76 -0.12 14.28 -5.00
CA ARG A 76 1.07 14.92 -5.60
C ARG A 76 2.15 13.90 -5.99
N ARG A 77 2.09 12.68 -5.44
CA ARG A 77 3.03 11.61 -5.81
C ARG A 77 2.65 11.07 -7.18
N LYS A 78 3.42 11.44 -8.21
CA LYS A 78 3.43 10.72 -9.48
C LYS A 78 3.94 9.31 -9.19
N GLY A 79 3.27 8.29 -9.72
CA GLY A 79 3.78 6.92 -9.65
C GLY A 79 5.15 6.87 -10.33
N CYS A 80 6.22 6.73 -9.55
CA CYS A 80 7.57 6.58 -10.06
C CYS A 80 7.91 5.08 -10.03
N ARG A 81 8.13 4.49 -11.21
CA ARG A 81 8.72 3.15 -11.30
C ARG A 81 10.22 3.34 -11.42
N THR A 82 10.92 3.23 -10.29
CA THR A 82 12.37 3.44 -10.20
C THR A 82 13.17 2.35 -10.90
N THR A 83 12.67 1.11 -10.86
CA THR A 83 13.39 -0.06 -11.39
C THR A 83 12.52 -0.77 -12.41
N ILE A 84 13.05 -0.96 -13.62
CA ILE A 84 12.52 -1.91 -14.61
C ILE A 84 13.40 -3.15 -14.50
N PRO A 85 12.88 -4.28 -13.99
CA PRO A 85 13.66 -5.51 -13.89
C PRO A 85 14.09 -5.97 -15.29
N ASP A 86 15.37 -6.28 -15.47
CA ASP A 86 15.84 -7.02 -16.63
C ASP A 86 15.57 -8.52 -16.41
N PRO A 87 14.69 -9.17 -17.20
CA PRO A 87 14.38 -10.59 -17.04
C PRO A 87 15.57 -11.52 -17.25
N ARG A 88 16.65 -11.04 -17.88
CA ARG A 88 17.86 -11.82 -18.17
C ARG A 88 18.97 -11.59 -17.15
N ALA A 89 18.83 -10.61 -16.27
CA ALA A 89 19.81 -10.35 -15.22
C ALA A 89 19.73 -11.45 -14.14
N ALA A 90 20.89 -12.03 -13.80
CA ALA A 90 20.97 -12.92 -12.66
C ALA A 90 20.70 -12.12 -11.37
N SER A 91 19.88 -12.68 -10.48
CA SER A 91 19.68 -12.11 -9.15
C SER A 91 21.02 -12.02 -8.42
N ALA A 92 21.28 -10.89 -7.78
CA ALA A 92 22.44 -10.75 -6.91
C ALA A 92 22.39 -11.81 -5.80
N SER A 93 23.52 -12.46 -5.54
CA SER A 93 23.66 -13.41 -4.44
C SER A 93 23.47 -12.70 -3.10
N ASP A 94 22.61 -13.24 -2.24
CA ASP A 94 22.40 -12.72 -0.88
C ASP A 94 23.57 -13.13 0.04
N LEU A 95 24.66 -12.35 -0.05
CA LEU A 95 25.89 -12.59 0.72
C LEU A 95 25.68 -12.49 2.23
N VAL A 96 24.68 -11.72 2.67
CA VAL A 96 24.39 -11.48 4.09
C VAL A 96 23.26 -12.36 4.62
N LYS A 97 22.63 -13.19 3.79
CA LYS A 97 21.51 -14.08 4.15
C LYS A 97 20.40 -13.33 4.91
N ARG A 98 20.09 -12.10 4.46
CA ARG A 98 19.18 -11.13 5.11
C ARG A 98 19.52 -10.77 6.56
N ARG A 99 20.75 -11.01 7.03
CA ARG A 99 21.23 -10.59 8.35
C ARG A 99 21.92 -9.24 8.25
N PHE A 100 21.15 -8.17 8.50
CA PHE A 100 21.66 -6.79 8.54
C PHE A 100 22.08 -6.40 9.96
N THR A 101 22.95 -7.22 10.55
CA THR A 101 23.55 -6.97 11.86
C THR A 101 25.03 -7.31 11.80
N ALA A 102 25.87 -6.51 12.46
CA ALA A 102 27.30 -6.74 12.59
C ALA A 102 27.69 -6.68 14.07
N ASP A 103 28.67 -7.49 14.49
CA ASP A 103 29.15 -7.53 15.87
C ASP A 103 30.35 -6.60 16.08
N GLU A 104 31.05 -6.24 15.01
CA GLU A 104 32.14 -5.28 14.99
C GLU A 104 31.98 -4.31 13.80
N PRO A 105 32.60 -3.12 13.86
CA PRO A 105 32.68 -2.23 12.70
C PRO A 105 33.29 -2.92 11.48
N ASN A 106 32.99 -2.42 10.28
CA ASN A 106 33.57 -2.87 9.01
C ASN A 106 33.25 -4.30 8.56
N GLN A 107 32.19 -4.93 9.10
CA GLN A 107 31.79 -6.28 8.70
C GLN A 107 30.66 -6.29 7.65
N VAL A 108 29.68 -5.39 7.79
CA VAL A 108 28.53 -5.30 6.88
C VAL A 108 28.23 -3.84 6.58
N TRP A 109 28.31 -3.49 5.31
CA TRP A 109 27.97 -2.15 4.82
C TRP A 109 26.68 -2.22 4.02
N THR A 110 25.86 -1.18 4.15
CA THR A 110 24.69 -1.00 3.30
C THR A 110 24.83 0.31 2.55
N ALA A 111 24.41 0.29 1.28
CA ALA A 111 24.45 1.44 0.41
C ALA A 111 23.05 1.71 -0.14
N ASP A 112 22.70 2.98 -0.21
CA ASP A 112 21.48 3.44 -0.86
C ASP A 112 21.78 4.58 -1.81
N ILE A 113 20.98 4.69 -2.87
CA ILE A 113 21.07 5.77 -3.85
C ILE A 113 19.74 6.50 -3.88
N ILE A 114 19.76 7.75 -3.44
CA ILE A 114 18.58 8.60 -3.36
C ILE A 114 18.58 9.58 -4.54
N TYR A 115 17.46 9.65 -5.25
CA TYR A 115 17.24 10.61 -6.33
C TYR A 115 16.68 11.90 -5.73
N MET A 116 17.46 12.97 -5.76
CA MET A 116 17.04 14.27 -5.24
C MET A 116 16.69 15.21 -6.40
N PRO A 117 15.41 15.61 -6.56
CA PRO A 117 15.02 16.56 -7.59
C PRO A 117 15.56 17.97 -7.28
N THR A 118 16.01 18.68 -8.31
CA THR A 118 16.48 20.07 -8.26
C THR A 118 15.79 20.90 -9.34
N TRP A 119 15.92 22.22 -9.31
CA TRP A 119 15.35 23.08 -10.38
C TRP A 119 16.03 22.92 -11.74
N GLN A 120 17.22 22.31 -11.79
CA GLN A 120 17.98 22.08 -13.01
C GLN A 120 17.96 20.62 -13.46
N GLY A 121 17.18 19.76 -12.79
CA GLY A 121 17.13 18.32 -13.08
C GLY A 121 17.07 17.50 -11.80
N PHE A 122 17.97 16.53 -11.67
CA PHE A 122 18.07 15.70 -10.47
C PHE A 122 19.53 15.35 -10.21
N VAL A 123 19.85 15.10 -8.94
CA VAL A 123 21.16 14.60 -8.51
C VAL A 123 21.00 13.26 -7.81
N TYR A 124 22.06 12.46 -7.85
CA TYR A 124 22.14 11.20 -7.12
C TYR A 124 22.93 11.41 -5.83
N LEU A 125 22.31 11.10 -4.69
CA LEU A 125 23.00 11.01 -3.41
C LEU A 125 23.29 9.53 -3.12
N ALA A 126 24.57 9.16 -3.16
CA ALA A 126 25.02 7.84 -2.72
C ALA A 126 25.39 7.91 -1.24
N VAL A 127 24.80 7.03 -0.43
CA VAL A 127 25.07 6.92 1.01
C VAL A 127 25.57 5.51 1.29
N VAL A 128 26.72 5.39 1.96
CA VAL A 128 27.28 4.12 2.44
C VAL A 128 27.36 4.18 3.96
N LEU A 129 26.81 3.18 4.63
CA LEU A 129 26.71 3.14 6.09
C LEU A 129 27.18 1.78 6.61
N ASP A 130 28.02 1.84 7.64
CA ASP A 130 28.33 0.67 8.47
C ASP A 130 27.09 0.30 9.29
N VAL A 131 26.66 -0.96 9.19
CA VAL A 131 25.52 -1.50 9.93
C VAL A 131 25.78 -1.48 11.44
N PHE A 132 27.03 -1.63 11.88
CA PHE A 132 27.39 -1.60 13.30
C PHE A 132 27.06 -0.24 13.95
N SER A 133 27.30 0.86 13.25
CA SER A 133 27.12 2.23 13.77
C SER A 133 25.67 2.65 14.00
N ARG A 134 24.68 1.84 13.58
CA ARG A 134 23.24 2.11 13.76
C ARG A 134 22.58 1.32 14.89
N ARG A 135 23.34 0.60 15.72
CA ARG A 135 22.80 0.00 16.96
C ARG A 135 22.40 1.12 17.94
N GLY A 136 21.14 1.56 17.86
CA GLY A 136 20.51 2.49 18.81
C GLY A 136 20.07 1.85 20.13
N ASP A 137 20.24 0.53 20.28
CA ASP A 137 19.83 -0.19 21.47
C ASP A 137 21.07 -0.65 22.25
N GLY A 138 21.25 -0.03 23.41
CA GLY A 138 22.36 -0.27 24.33
C GLY A 138 22.35 -1.67 24.94
N ASN A 139 23.08 -2.59 24.32
CA ASN A 139 23.72 -3.68 25.03
C ASN A 139 25.13 -3.87 24.45
N PRO A 140 26.22 -3.63 25.20
CA PRO A 140 27.54 -4.00 24.74
C PRO A 140 27.58 -5.53 24.51
N PRO A 141 28.30 -6.01 23.48
CA PRO A 141 28.51 -7.44 23.31
C PRO A 141 29.12 -7.98 24.61
N ALA A 142 28.49 -9.01 25.18
CA ALA A 142 29.06 -9.72 26.33
C ALA A 142 30.49 -10.11 25.98
N ALA A 143 31.46 -9.57 26.71
CA ALA A 143 32.87 -9.84 26.51
C ALA A 143 33.10 -11.35 26.53
N ARG A 144 33.46 -11.92 25.38
CA ARG A 144 34.00 -13.28 25.33
C ARG A 144 35.30 -13.26 26.11
N ARG A 145 35.32 -13.95 27.26
CA ARG A 145 36.58 -14.24 27.95
C ARG A 145 37.44 -15.12 27.03
N PRO A 146 38.74 -14.82 26.87
CA PRO A 146 39.65 -15.74 26.20
C PRO A 146 39.79 -17.01 27.05
N GLY A 147 39.75 -18.16 26.38
CA GLY A 147 40.23 -19.43 26.89
C GLY A 147 41.68 -19.64 26.51
#